data_AF-W8RGH2-F1
#
_entry.id   AF-W8RGH2-F1
#
_cell.length_a   1.000
_cell.length_b   1.000
_cell.length_c   1.000
_cell.angle_alpha   90.00
_cell.angle_beta   90.00
_cell.angle_gamma   90.00
#
_symmetry.space_group_name_H-M   'P 1'
#
loop_
_entity.id
_entity.type
_entity.pdbx_description
1 polymer ?
#
loop_
_entity_poly.entity_id
_entity_poly.type
_entity_poly.pdbx_seq_one_letter_code
_entity_poly.pdbx_strand_id
1 'polypeptide(L)'
;MEPPFRDRPRRLDKHARPPTGRAKHVGQPVYNDAGVEVWLSVWSDQEEQTAVVVVDDKTLTLKKVIEDKRLIAPAGKFNVYTTQIDVN
;
A
#
# COMPACT_ATOMS: atom_id res chain seq x y z
N MET A 1 -38.07 -12.64 36.09
CA MET A 1 -37.07 -11.55 36.08
C MET A 1 -35.75 -12.14 35.62
N GLU A 2 -35.31 -11.82 34.41
CA GLU A 2 -34.00 -12.26 33.92
C GLU A 2 -32.87 -11.42 34.54
N PRO A 3 -31.71 -12.01 34.85
CA PRO A 3 -30.55 -11.26 35.33
C PRO A 3 -29.95 -10.38 34.21
N PRO A 4 -29.38 -9.21 34.55
CA PRO A 4 -28.89 -8.27 33.53
C PRO A 4 -27.61 -8.81 32.88
N PHE A 5 -27.61 -8.81 31.54
CA PHE A 5 -26.52 -9.08 30.60
C PHE A 5 -25.16 -8.44 30.98
N ARG A 6 -24.44 -8.98 31.96
CA ARG A 6 -23.04 -8.68 32.22
C ARG A 6 -22.22 -9.94 32.08
N ASP A 7 -21.99 -10.34 30.82
CA ASP A 7 -20.82 -11.13 30.38
C ASP A 7 -20.76 -11.20 28.85
N ARG A 8 -20.81 -10.03 28.18
CA ARG A 8 -20.36 -9.97 26.78
C ARG A 8 -18.85 -9.74 26.79
N PRO A 9 -18.03 -10.60 26.15
CA PRO A 9 -16.60 -10.35 26.06
C PRO A 9 -16.39 -8.97 25.44
N ARG A 10 -15.63 -8.12 26.15
CA ARG A 10 -15.33 -6.76 25.73
C ARG A 10 -14.68 -6.84 24.36
N ARG A 11 -15.39 -6.28 23.38
CA ARG A 11 -14.95 -5.89 22.04
C ARG A 11 -13.43 -5.72 22.01
N LEU A 12 -12.75 -6.54 21.20
CA LEU A 12 -11.34 -6.41 20.87
C LEU A 12 -11.02 -4.92 20.76
N ASP A 13 -10.17 -4.44 21.65
CA ASP A 13 -9.68 -3.07 21.65
C ASP A 13 -8.95 -2.85 20.33
N LYS A 14 -9.66 -2.21 19.39
CA LYS A 14 -9.17 -1.72 18.09
C LYS A 14 -7.94 -0.77 18.19
N HIS A 15 -7.34 -0.66 19.37
CA HIS A 15 -6.21 0.21 19.71
C HIS A 15 -5.00 -0.56 20.27
N ALA A 16 -5.08 -1.89 20.45
CA ALA A 16 -3.88 -2.70 20.68
C ALA A 16 -3.04 -2.73 19.40
N ARG A 17 -2.07 -1.83 19.29
CA ARG A 17 -1.05 -1.87 18.24
C ARG A 17 -0.22 -3.15 18.45
N PRO A 18 -0.20 -4.11 17.51
CA PRO A 18 0.64 -5.30 17.63
C PRO A 18 2.14 -4.92 17.71
N PRO A 19 2.97 -5.78 18.32
CA PRO A 19 4.34 -5.43 18.73
C PRO A 19 5.26 -5.05 17.56
N THR A 20 5.65 -3.77 17.56
CA THR A 20 6.92 -3.16 17.10
C THR A 20 7.61 -3.68 15.84
N GLY A 21 6.86 -3.95 14.78
CA GLY A 21 7.28 -3.67 13.41
C GLY A 21 6.39 -2.57 12.85
N ARG A 22 6.94 -1.42 12.41
CA ARG A 22 6.12 -0.43 11.69
C ARG A 22 5.55 -1.12 10.45
N ALA A 23 4.23 -1.00 10.23
CA ALA A 23 3.57 -1.72 9.16
C ALA A 23 4.08 -1.18 7.82
N LYS A 24 4.68 -2.05 7.00
CA LYS A 24 5.02 -1.72 5.62
C LYS A 24 3.80 -1.98 4.75
N HIS A 25 3.44 -0.98 3.96
CA HIS A 25 2.30 -0.99 3.07
C HIS A 25 2.78 -1.08 1.63
N VAL A 26 2.02 -1.82 0.83
CA VAL A 26 2.15 -1.84 -0.62
C VAL A 26 0.87 -1.27 -1.21
N GLY A 27 1.01 -0.26 -2.06
CA GLY A 27 -0.11 0.43 -2.69
C GLY A 27 -0.66 -0.30 -3.90
N GLN A 28 -1.73 0.26 -4.44
CA GLN A 28 -2.35 -0.21 -5.67
C GLN A 28 -1.31 -0.35 -6.79
N PRO A 29 -1.31 -1.47 -7.53
CA PRO A 29 -0.54 -1.63 -8.75
C PRO A 29 -1.10 -0.74 -9.85
N VAL A 30 -0.21 -0.15 -10.64
CA VAL A 30 -0.58 0.68 -11.79
C VAL A 30 0.35 0.34 -12.95
N TYR A 31 -0.23 0.09 -14.12
CA TYR A 31 0.54 -0.26 -15.31
C TYR A 31 1.12 0.97 -16.00
N ASN A 32 2.25 0.78 -16.68
CA ASN A 32 2.70 1.73 -17.69
C ASN A 32 1.81 1.66 -18.95
N ASP A 33 1.96 2.63 -19.85
CA ASP A 33 1.12 2.75 -21.06
C ASP A 33 1.21 1.50 -21.97
N ALA A 34 2.42 0.95 -22.08
CA ALA A 34 2.67 -0.25 -22.86
C ALA A 34 2.15 -1.56 -22.21
N GLY A 35 1.68 -1.52 -20.96
CA GLY A 35 1.21 -2.71 -20.23
C GLY A 35 2.30 -3.74 -19.94
N VAL A 36 3.57 -3.34 -19.86
CA VAL A 36 4.72 -4.24 -19.65
C VAL A 36 5.45 -4.00 -18.33
N GLU A 37 5.07 -2.97 -17.60
CA GLU A 37 5.60 -2.67 -16.27
C GLU A 37 4.47 -2.44 -15.28
N VAL A 38 4.66 -2.94 -14.07
CA VAL A 38 3.79 -2.68 -12.92
C VAL A 38 4.52 -1.82 -11.91
N TRP A 39 3.89 -0.74 -11.49
CA TRP A 39 4.44 0.23 -10.55
C TRP A 39 3.76 0.08 -9.19
N LEU A 40 4.55 -0.23 -8.17
CA LEU A 40 4.11 -0.47 -6.80
C LEU A 40 4.67 0.62 -5.89
N SER A 41 3.80 1.25 -5.11
CA SER A 41 4.28 2.13 -4.05
C SER A 41 4.56 1.31 -2.81
N VAL A 42 5.70 1.54 -2.17
CA VAL A 42 6.08 0.93 -0.90
C VAL A 42 6.32 2.04 0.11
N TRP A 43 5.58 2.02 1.22
CA TRP A 43 5.75 3.02 2.28
C TRP A 43 5.52 2.42 3.66
N SER A 44 5.90 3.19 4.67
CA SER A 44 5.66 2.93 6.08
C SER A 44 5.27 4.27 6.74
N ASP A 45 5.29 4.35 8.07
CA ASP A 45 5.05 5.60 8.80
C ASP A 45 6.01 6.72 8.32
N GLN A 46 5.61 7.99 8.47
CA GLN A 46 6.22 9.19 7.81
C GLN A 46 7.74 9.37 7.96
N GLU A 47 8.37 8.70 8.93
CA GLU A 47 9.81 8.81 9.21
C GLU A 47 10.66 7.74 8.52
N GLU A 48 10.04 6.74 7.88
CA GLU A 48 10.76 5.68 7.16
C GLU A 48 10.91 5.99 5.66
N GLN A 49 11.97 5.45 5.06
CA GLN A 49 12.22 5.56 3.63
C GLN A 49 11.08 4.89 2.83
N THR A 50 10.58 5.61 1.84
CA THR A 50 9.55 5.13 0.91
C THR A 50 10.11 5.03 -0.50
N ALA A 51 9.46 4.23 -1.34
CA ALA A 51 9.91 4.00 -2.70
C ALA A 51 8.74 3.73 -3.64
N VAL A 52 8.96 3.95 -4.94
CA VAL A 52 8.15 3.32 -6.00
C VAL A 52 9.01 2.25 -6.66
N VAL A 53 8.50 1.02 -6.68
CA VAL A 53 9.14 -0.14 -7.27
C VAL A 53 8.50 -0.41 -8.62
N VAL A 54 9.32 -0.50 -9.66
CA VAL A 54 8.91 -0.88 -11.02
C VAL A 54 9.30 -2.33 -11.24
N VAL A 55 8.33 -3.16 -11.59
CA VAL A 55 8.47 -4.58 -11.86
C VAL A 55 8.23 -4.83 -13.35
N ASP A 56 9.04 -5.69 -13.96
CA ASP A 56 8.76 -6.21 -15.29
C ASP A 56 7.60 -7.22 -15.20
N ASP A 57 6.52 -6.97 -15.91
CA ASP A 57 5.29 -7.77 -15.83
C ASP A 57 5.50 -9.21 -16.34
N LYS A 58 6.34 -9.39 -17.35
CA LYS A 58 6.54 -10.70 -17.99
C LYS A 58 7.41 -11.61 -17.14
N THR A 59 8.48 -11.06 -16.56
CA THR A 59 9.46 -11.84 -15.81
C THR A 59 9.23 -11.80 -14.30
N LEU A 60 8.35 -10.91 -13.83
CA LEU A 60 8.12 -10.65 -12.40
C LEU A 60 9.39 -10.26 -11.65
N THR A 61 10.33 -9.61 -12.34
CA THR A 61 11.62 -9.19 -11.77
C THR A 61 11.66 -7.69 -11.52
N LEU A 62 12.47 -7.30 -10.54
CA LEU A 62 12.73 -5.90 -10.24
C LEU A 62 13.40 -5.21 -11.42
N LYS A 63 12.77 -4.17 -11.95
CA LYS A 63 13.32 -3.36 -13.04
C LYS A 63 13.97 -2.08 -12.53
N LYS A 64 13.32 -1.39 -11.59
CA LYS A 64 13.83 -0.13 -11.03
C LYS A 64 13.24 0.13 -9.65
N VAL A 65 14.03 0.79 -8.79
CA VAL A 65 13.55 1.43 -7.57
C VAL A 65 13.69 2.93 -7.74
N ILE A 66 12.62 3.67 -7.48
CA ILE A 66 12.59 5.14 -7.52
C ILE A 66 12.51 5.61 -6.07
N GLU A 67 13.57 6.28 -5.63
CA GLU A 67 13.71 6.84 -4.30
C GLU A 67 14.01 8.34 -4.43
N ASP A 68 13.31 9.15 -3.64
CA ASP A 68 13.53 10.59 -3.59
C ASP A 68 13.14 11.10 -2.20
N LYS A 69 13.87 12.08 -1.66
CA LYS A 69 13.56 12.68 -0.35
C LYS A 69 12.18 13.34 -0.31
N ARG A 70 11.64 13.71 -1.47
CA ARG A 70 10.30 14.29 -1.65
C ARG A 70 9.20 13.22 -1.65
N LEU A 71 9.56 11.95 -1.77
CA LEU A 71 8.61 10.84 -1.79
C LEU A 71 8.23 10.47 -0.36
N ILE A 72 7.14 11.06 0.12
CA ILE A 72 6.59 10.84 1.47
C ILE A 72 5.25 10.12 1.32
N ALA A 73 5.12 8.93 1.90
CA ALA A 73 3.90 8.11 1.90
C ALA A 73 3.16 8.06 0.53
N PRO A 74 3.82 7.60 -0.56
CA PRO A 74 3.23 7.61 -1.90
C PRO A 74 2.07 6.61 -2.02
N ALA A 75 0.82 7.04 -1.85
CA ALA A 75 -0.32 6.13 -1.93
C ALA A 75 -0.83 5.92 -3.37
N GLY A 76 -1.44 6.95 -3.97
CA GLY A 76 -2.02 6.90 -5.31
C GLY A 76 -1.01 7.16 -6.41
N LYS A 77 -1.11 6.40 -7.50
CA LYS A 77 -0.38 6.61 -8.76
C LYS A 77 -1.40 6.52 -9.88
N PHE A 78 -1.28 7.37 -10.90
CA PHE A 78 -2.20 7.37 -12.03
C PHE A 78 -1.38 7.48 -13.31
N ASN A 79 -1.57 6.53 -14.21
CA ASN A 79 -1.03 6.63 -15.56
C ASN A 79 -1.96 7.52 -16.39
N VAL A 80 -1.42 8.56 -17.00
CA VAL A 80 -2.20 9.56 -17.73
C VAL A 80 -3.03 8.92 -18.85
N TYR A 81 -2.44 8.01 -19.64
CA TYR A 81 -3.14 7.38 -20.75
C TYR A 81 -4.21 6.42 -20.24
N THR A 82 -3.82 5.47 -19.38
CA THR A 82 -4.73 4.40 -18.97
C THR A 82 -5.89 4.95 -18.14
N THR A 83 -5.65 5.97 -17.30
CA THR A 83 -6.73 6.66 -16.56
C THR A 83 -7.65 7.44 -17.49
N GLN A 84 -7.15 8.06 -18.58
CA GLN A 84 -8.00 8.77 -19.53
C GLN A 84 -8.97 7.84 -20.28
N ILE A 85 -8.54 6.59 -20.52
CA ILE A 85 -9.34 5.59 -21.23
C ILE A 85 -9.98 4.54 -20.31
N ASP A 86 -10.01 4.79 -18.99
CA ASP A 86 -10.59 3.92 -17.96
C ASP A 86 -10.06 2.48 -17.94
N VAL A 87 -8.74 2.34 -18.13
CA VAL A 87 -8.01 1.07 -18.02
C VAL A 87 -7.13 1.09 -16.76
N ASN A 88 -7.40 0.17 -15.82
CA ASN A 88 -6.70 0.05 -14.53
C ASN A 88 -6.26 -1.38 -14.25
#